data_AF-A0A813JEG7-F1
#
_entry.id   AF-A0A813JEG7-F1
#
_cell.length_a   1.000
_cell.length_b   1.000
_cell.length_c   1.000
_cell.angle_alpha   90.00
_cell.angle_beta   90.00
_cell.angle_gamma   90.00
#
_symmetry.space_group_name_H-M   'P 1'
#
loop_
_entity.id
_entity.type
_entity.pdbx_description
1 polymer ?
#
loop_
_entity_poly.entity_id
_entity_poly.type
_entity_poly.pdbx_seq_one_letter_code
_entity_poly.pdbx_strand_id
1 'polypeptide(L)'
;MAPKAKESLDLGAVNKILARWSAAKKMSAEADKEIEACKTAVEATMVKTGVEAIKTARYEVTKRMQSRESVSRADLPQDIWAKFAKKSTFSVLSFKELKASKAKATKGKAPAASPKKAARGKAKPTKK
;
A
#
# COMPACT_ATOMS: atom_id res chain seq x y z
N MET A 1 39.88 -26.70 -22.31
CA MET A 1 38.57 -26.02 -22.28
C MET A 1 37.76 -26.56 -23.45
N ALA A 2 36.89 -27.55 -23.22
CA ALA A 2 36.14 -28.19 -24.30
C ALA A 2 34.94 -27.32 -24.73
N PRO A 3 34.66 -27.16 -26.03
CA PRO A 3 33.46 -26.46 -26.47
C PRO A 3 32.23 -27.29 -26.09
N LYS A 4 31.35 -26.73 -25.24
CA LYS A 4 30.03 -27.35 -24.95
C LYS A 4 29.30 -27.51 -26.28
N ALA A 5 28.89 -28.74 -26.57
CA ALA A 5 28.09 -29.10 -27.72
C ALA A 5 26.92 -28.12 -27.86
N LYS A 6 26.69 -27.61 -29.07
CA LYS A 6 25.49 -26.83 -29.39
C LYS A 6 24.30 -27.75 -29.22
N GLU A 7 23.61 -27.66 -28.09
CA GLU A 7 22.28 -28.24 -27.93
C GLU A 7 21.42 -27.68 -29.06
N SER A 8 20.98 -28.56 -29.95
CA SER A 8 20.05 -28.22 -31.01
C SER A 8 18.77 -27.68 -30.36
N LEU A 9 18.54 -26.38 -30.50
CA LEU A 9 17.36 -25.69 -30.02
C LEU A 9 16.11 -26.34 -30.62
N ASP A 10 15.25 -26.91 -29.78
CA ASP A 10 13.93 -27.38 -30.19
C ASP A 10 13.03 -26.17 -30.46
N LEU A 11 13.00 -25.75 -31.74
CA LEU A 11 12.25 -24.57 -32.17
C LEU A 11 10.73 -24.72 -31.92
N GLY A 12 10.21 -25.96 -31.85
CA GLY A 12 8.81 -26.24 -31.53
C GLY A 12 8.43 -25.89 -30.09
N ALA A 13 9.22 -26.34 -29.11
CA ALA A 13 9.04 -26.01 -27.69
C ALA A 13 9.25 -24.51 -27.44
N VAL A 14 10.27 -23.91 -28.05
CA VAL A 14 10.52 -22.47 -27.94
C VAL A 14 9.33 -21.68 -28.49
N ASN A 15 8.77 -22.07 -29.63
CA ASN A 15 7.61 -21.39 -30.21
C ASN A 15 6.37 -21.46 -29.29
N LYS A 16 6.12 -22.61 -28.64
CA LYS A 16 5.04 -22.72 -27.63
C LYS A 16 5.25 -21.77 -26.44
N ILE A 17 6.49 -21.61 -25.98
CA ILE A 17 6.83 -20.67 -24.90
C ILE A 17 6.61 -19.23 -25.36
N LEU A 18 7.08 -18.87 -26.56
CA LEU A 18 6.91 -17.53 -27.13
C LEU A 18 5.43 -17.18 -27.36
N ALA A 19 4.61 -18.14 -27.80
CA ALA A 19 3.17 -17.96 -27.94
C ALA A 19 2.49 -17.68 -26.59
N ARG A 20 2.83 -18.43 -25.54
CA ARG A 20 2.35 -18.19 -24.17
C ARG A 20 2.81 -16.83 -23.64
N TRP A 21 4.05 -16.45 -23.93
CA TRP A 21 4.58 -15.14 -23.52
C TRP A 21 3.86 -13.99 -24.24
N SER A 22 3.59 -14.13 -25.54
CA SER A 22 2.81 -13.15 -26.31
C SER A 22 1.40 -12.97 -25.73
N ALA A 23 0.72 -14.09 -25.41
CA ALA A 23 -0.59 -14.05 -24.77
C ALA A 23 -0.54 -13.38 -23.38
N ALA A 24 0.44 -13.73 -22.55
CA ALA A 24 0.62 -13.11 -21.24
C ALA A 24 0.89 -11.60 -21.33
N LYS A 25 1.65 -11.14 -22.34
CA LYS A 25 1.89 -9.71 -22.59
C LYS A 25 0.63 -8.95 -22.99
N LYS A 26 -0.29 -9.59 -23.73
CA LYS A 26 -1.58 -8.96 -24.07
C LYS A 26 -2.43 -8.80 -22.83
N MET A 27 -2.54 -9.86 -22.02
CA MET A 27 -3.28 -9.83 -20.76
C MET A 27 -2.69 -8.84 -19.76
N SER A 28 -1.37 -8.73 -19.67
CA SER A 28 -0.73 -7.74 -18.79
C SER A 28 -1.06 -6.32 -19.23
N ALA A 29 -1.02 -6.04 -20.54
CA ALA A 29 -1.36 -4.71 -21.06
C ALA A 29 -2.83 -4.33 -20.82
N GLU A 30 -3.76 -5.28 -20.85
CA GLU A 30 -5.16 -5.05 -20.48
C GLU A 30 -5.31 -4.85 -18.96
N ALA A 31 -4.68 -5.69 -18.16
CA ALA A 31 -4.69 -5.55 -16.70
C ALA A 31 -4.07 -4.23 -16.24
N ASP A 32 -2.98 -3.77 -16.87
CA ASP A 32 -2.35 -2.49 -16.57
C ASP A 32 -3.30 -1.31 -16.83
N LYS A 33 -4.08 -1.35 -17.92
CA LYS A 33 -5.11 -0.33 -18.19
C LYS A 33 -6.19 -0.31 -17.11
N GLU A 34 -6.64 -1.49 -16.68
CA GLU A 34 -7.65 -1.61 -15.63
C GLU A 34 -7.13 -1.13 -14.28
N ILE A 35 -5.89 -1.47 -13.93
CA ILE A 35 -5.21 -0.98 -12.72
C ILE A 35 -5.14 0.55 -12.71
N GLU A 36 -4.76 1.19 -13.82
CA GLU A 36 -4.69 2.66 -13.93
C GLU A 36 -6.08 3.31 -13.85
N ALA A 37 -7.11 2.68 -14.44
CA ALA A 37 -8.49 3.13 -14.29
C ALA A 37 -8.94 3.06 -12.82
N CYS A 38 -8.63 1.98 -12.10
CA CYS A 38 -8.91 1.83 -10.68
C CYS A 38 -8.16 2.88 -9.84
N LYS A 39 -6.87 3.12 -10.09
CA LYS A 39 -6.11 4.17 -9.39
C LYS A 39 -6.74 5.54 -9.58
N THR A 40 -7.10 5.88 -10.82
CA THR A 40 -7.74 7.16 -11.15
C THR A 40 -9.07 7.33 -10.40
N ALA A 41 -9.89 6.28 -10.33
CA ALA A 41 -11.16 6.29 -9.60
C ALA A 41 -10.96 6.44 -8.07
N VAL A 42 -9.97 5.74 -7.52
CA VAL A 42 -9.63 5.84 -6.09
C VAL A 42 -9.08 7.23 -5.77
N GLU A 43 -8.22 7.79 -6.61
CA GLU A 43 -7.69 9.15 -6.43
C GLU A 43 -8.80 10.19 -6.52
N ALA A 44 -9.72 10.08 -7.49
CA ALA A 44 -10.88 10.95 -7.59
C ALA A 44 -11.75 10.89 -6.31
N THR A 45 -11.92 9.70 -5.75
CA THR A 45 -12.64 9.51 -4.48
C THR A 45 -11.91 10.17 -3.30
N MET A 46 -10.59 9.98 -3.20
CA MET A 46 -9.75 10.60 -2.16
C MET A 46 -9.77 12.13 -2.24
N VAL A 47 -9.73 12.70 -3.45
CA VAL A 47 -9.83 14.15 -3.65
C VAL A 47 -11.20 14.69 -3.24
N LYS A 48 -12.29 13.99 -3.61
CA LYS A 48 -13.66 14.40 -3.23
C LYS A 48 -13.89 14.37 -1.72
N THR A 49 -13.28 13.41 -1.03
CA THR A 49 -13.49 13.18 0.41
C THR A 49 -12.43 13.85 1.28
N GLY A 50 -11.35 14.35 0.68
CA GLY A 50 -10.24 15.01 1.38
C GLY A 50 -9.41 14.08 2.28
N VAL A 51 -9.56 12.76 2.17
CA VAL A 51 -8.82 11.78 2.97
C VAL A 51 -7.60 11.24 2.23
N GLU A 52 -6.48 11.15 2.96
CA GLU A 52 -5.22 10.61 2.46
C GLU A 52 -5.14 9.07 2.54
N ALA A 53 -6.06 8.43 3.29
CA ALA A 53 -6.12 6.98 3.41
C ALA A 53 -7.57 6.48 3.37
N ILE A 54 -7.80 5.45 2.56
CA ILE A 54 -9.06 4.71 2.49
C ILE A 54 -8.79 3.31 3.02
N LYS A 55 -9.50 2.92 4.08
CA LYS A 55 -9.45 1.57 4.64
C LYS A 55 -10.83 0.93 4.53
N THR A 56 -10.86 -0.26 3.97
CA THR A 56 -12.03 -1.14 3.90
C THR A 56 -11.75 -2.41 4.71
N ALA A 57 -12.73 -3.31 4.79
CA ALA A 57 -12.58 -4.58 5.52
C ALA A 57 -11.46 -5.49 4.96
N ARG A 58 -11.08 -5.31 3.68
CA ARG A 58 -10.10 -6.17 2.99
C ARG A 58 -8.97 -5.41 2.31
N TYR A 59 -9.07 -4.10 2.14
CA TYR A 59 -8.11 -3.32 1.36
C TYR A 59 -7.80 -2.00 2.04
N GLU A 60 -6.55 -1.57 1.93
CA GLU A 60 -6.06 -0.27 2.37
C GLU A 60 -5.36 0.42 1.19
N VAL A 61 -5.76 1.65 0.91
CA VAL A 61 -5.08 2.53 -0.05
C VAL A 61 -4.63 3.78 0.69
N THR A 62 -3.34 4.09 0.61
CA THR A 62 -2.77 5.32 1.18
C THR A 62 -2.15 6.16 0.07
N LYS A 63 -2.57 7.43 -0.02
CA LYS A 63 -1.94 8.44 -0.87
C LYS A 63 -0.81 9.08 -0.07
N ARG A 64 0.41 9.04 -0.62
CA ARG A 64 1.58 9.72 -0.05
C ARG A 64 2.16 10.67 -1.06
N MET A 65 2.51 11.87 -0.63
CA MET A 65 3.27 12.80 -1.45
C MET A 65 4.74 12.41 -1.40
N GLN A 66 5.31 12.08 -2.55
CA GLN A 66 6.75 11.91 -2.70
C GLN A 66 7.33 13.11 -3.44
N SER A 67 8.55 13.48 -3.08
CA SER A 67 9.29 14.54 -3.75
C SER A 67 10.58 13.99 -4.34
N ARG A 68 10.87 14.35 -5.58
CA ARG A 68 12.11 13.98 -6.26
C ARG A 68 12.77 15.23 -6.83
N GLU A 69 14.09 15.30 -6.66
CA GLU A 69 14.93 16.39 -7.17
C GLU A 69 15.46 15.99 -8.55
N SER A 70 15.43 16.92 -9.51
CA SER A 70 15.90 16.66 -10.89
C SER A 70 17.40 16.41 -10.99
N VAL A 71 18.19 16.94 -10.07
CA VAL A 71 19.65 16.80 -10.03
C VAL A 71 20.13 16.43 -8.63
N SER A 72 21.08 15.51 -8.57
CA SER A 72 21.67 15.05 -7.30
C SER A 72 22.65 16.09 -6.77
N ARG A 73 22.64 16.30 -5.44
CA ARG A 73 23.67 17.11 -4.76
C ARG A 73 25.07 16.52 -4.87
N ALA A 74 25.19 15.23 -5.19
CA ALA A 74 26.47 14.55 -5.35
C ALA A 74 27.12 14.81 -6.72
N ASP A 75 26.34 15.24 -7.72
CA ASP A 75 26.79 15.36 -9.11
C ASP A 75 27.20 16.79 -9.47
N LEU A 76 26.64 17.79 -8.77
CA LEU A 76 26.84 19.21 -9.09
C LEU A 76 27.35 20.01 -7.88
N PRO A 77 28.22 21.01 -8.11
CA PRO A 77 28.56 22.01 -7.11
C PRO A 77 27.32 22.73 -6.58
N GLN A 78 27.31 23.10 -5.29
CA GLN A 78 26.15 23.70 -4.62
C GLN A 78 25.55 24.90 -5.36
N ASP A 79 26.38 25.77 -5.96
CA ASP A 79 25.92 26.97 -6.65
C ASP A 79 25.11 26.65 -7.92
N ILE A 80 25.51 25.61 -8.66
CA ILE A 80 24.82 25.14 -9.85
C ILE A 80 23.61 24.29 -9.45
N TRP A 81 23.76 23.44 -8.43
CA TRP A 81 22.66 22.66 -7.89
C TRP A 81 21.51 23.56 -7.44
N ALA A 82 21.77 24.65 -6.71
CA ALA A 82 20.73 25.58 -6.28
C ALA A 82 19.96 26.24 -7.45
N LYS A 83 20.62 26.48 -8.58
CA LYS A 83 20.01 27.07 -9.78
C LYS A 83 19.13 26.08 -10.56
N PHE A 84 19.45 24.79 -10.54
CA PHE A 84 18.80 23.79 -11.39
C PHE A 84 18.07 22.66 -10.64
N ALA A 85 18.15 22.61 -9.31
CA ALA A 85 17.45 21.65 -8.47
C ALA A 85 15.94 21.92 -8.44
N LYS A 86 15.24 21.47 -9.49
CA LYS A 86 13.79 21.48 -9.52
C LYS A 86 13.27 20.33 -8.66
N LYS A 87 12.49 20.66 -7.63
CA LYS A 87 11.78 19.68 -6.80
C LYS A 87 10.40 19.45 -7.39
N SER A 88 10.13 18.21 -7.81
CA SER A 88 8.80 17.81 -8.27
C SER A 88 8.15 16.92 -7.23
N THR A 89 6.93 17.30 -6.81
CA THR A 89 6.11 16.53 -5.88
C THR A 89 5.01 15.81 -6.62
N PHE A 90 4.86 14.52 -6.40
CA PHE A 90 3.82 13.70 -7.02
C PHE A 90 3.17 12.77 -5.98
N SER A 91 1.90 12.45 -6.20
CA SER A 91 1.15 11.51 -5.39
C SER A 91 1.53 10.07 -5.76
N VAL A 92 1.81 9.26 -4.74
CA VAL A 92 2.03 7.82 -4.88
C VAL A 92 0.96 7.09 -4.08
N LEU A 93 0.19 6.26 -4.76
CA LEU A 93 -0.82 5.40 -4.16
C LEU A 93 -0.18 4.06 -3.76
N SER A 94 -0.24 3.74 -2.48
CA SER A 94 0.15 2.43 -1.94
C SER A 94 -1.10 1.58 -1.71
N PHE A 95 -1.26 0.50 -2.47
CA PHE A 95 -2.33 -0.48 -2.30
C PHE A 95 -1.85 -1.65 -1.45
N LYS A 96 -2.63 -2.04 -0.45
CA LYS A 96 -2.38 -3.19 0.41
C LYS A 96 -3.66 -3.98 0.61
N GLU A 97 -3.59 -5.28 0.34
CA GLU A 97 -4.64 -6.21 0.76
C GLU A 97 -4.46 -6.55 2.24
N LEU A 98 -5.47 -6.25 3.03
CA LEU A 98 -5.58 -6.65 4.42
C LEU A 98 -6.13 -8.08 4.41
N LYS A 99 -5.25 -9.07 4.57
CA LYS A 99 -5.68 -10.45 4.91
C LYS A 99 -6.68 -10.33 6.05
N ALA A 100 -7.89 -10.87 5.84
CA ALA A 100 -8.91 -10.95 6.88
C ALA A 100 -8.22 -11.43 8.15
N SER A 101 -8.08 -10.51 9.11
CA SER A 101 -7.42 -10.83 10.36
C SER A 101 -8.33 -11.87 11.02
N LYS A 102 -7.94 -13.15 11.00
CA LYS A 102 -8.46 -14.10 11.98
C LYS A 102 -8.35 -13.38 13.30
N ALA A 103 -9.50 -13.06 13.90
CA ALA A 103 -9.59 -12.28 15.12
C ALA A 103 -8.51 -12.76 16.08
N LYS A 104 -7.49 -11.93 16.29
CA LYS A 104 -6.48 -12.20 17.31
C LYS A 104 -7.23 -12.00 18.61
N ALA A 105 -7.75 -13.10 19.16
CA ALA A 105 -8.48 -13.13 20.41
C ALA A 105 -7.73 -12.24 21.39
N THR A 106 -8.36 -11.13 21.75
CA THR A 106 -7.93 -10.27 22.84
C THR A 106 -7.86 -11.17 24.06
N LYS A 107 -6.64 -11.59 24.42
CA LYS A 107 -6.36 -12.19 25.72
C LYS A 107 -6.73 -11.12 26.74
N GLY A 108 -7.96 -11.23 27.24
CA GLY A 108 -8.55 -10.30 28.18
C GLY A 108 -7.59 -10.08 29.34
N LYS A 109 -7.12 -8.84 29.46
CA LYS A 109 -6.55 -8.36 30.70
C LYS A 109 -7.72 -8.23 31.66
N ALA A 110 -7.95 -9.26 32.46
CA ALA A 110 -8.85 -9.18 33.59
C ALA A 110 -8.40 -8.02 34.49
N PRO A 111 -9.26 -7.06 34.86
CA PRO A 111 -8.92 -6.12 35.90
C PRO A 111 -8.93 -6.86 37.24
N ALA A 112 -7.74 -7.23 37.72
CA ALA A 112 -7.53 -7.67 39.08
C ALA A 112 -7.59 -6.45 40.02
N ALA A 113 -8.63 -6.48 40.86
CA ALA A 113 -8.84 -5.83 42.14
C ALA A 113 -7.85 -4.75 42.65
N SER A 114 -8.42 -3.65 43.16
CA SER A 114 -7.91 -2.95 44.33
C SER A 114 -9.08 -2.39 45.18
N PRO A 115 -8.89 -2.24 46.51
CA PRO A 115 -9.91 -2.59 47.50
C PRO A 115 -10.73 -1.40 48.07
N LYS A 116 -11.82 -1.79 48.74
CA LYS A 116 -12.80 -1.00 49.52
C LYS A 116 -12.23 0.18 50.33
N LYS A 117 -13.00 1.28 50.38
CA LYS A 117 -13.26 2.00 51.65
C LYS A 117 -14.70 2.54 51.68
N ALA A 118 -15.43 2.14 52.73
CA ALA A 118 -16.82 2.49 53.01
C ALA A 118 -16.94 3.82 53.77
N ALA A 119 -18.05 4.54 53.58
CA ALA A 119 -18.60 5.44 54.59
C ALA A 119 -20.12 5.70 54.36
N ARG A 120 -20.92 5.22 55.34
CA ARG A 120 -22.20 5.71 55.93
C ARG A 120 -22.95 6.79 55.13
N GLY A 121 -24.26 6.75 54.87
CA GLY A 121 -25.39 6.26 55.67
C GLY A 121 -26.33 7.43 56.03
N LYS A 122 -27.66 7.22 55.93
CA LYS A 122 -28.83 8.11 56.20
C LYS A 122 -29.28 8.93 54.96
N ALA A 123 -30.56 9.04 54.56
CA ALA A 123 -31.79 9.16 55.35
C ALA A 123 -33.06 8.60 54.63
N LYS A 124 -34.14 8.52 55.42
CA LYS A 124 -35.46 7.87 55.26
C LYS A 124 -36.43 8.53 54.24
N PRO A 125 -37.60 7.89 53.95
CA PRO A 125 -38.54 8.20 52.86
C PRO A 125 -39.71 9.12 53.28
N THR A 126 -40.37 9.79 52.32
CA THR A 126 -41.76 10.28 52.47
C THR A 126 -42.46 10.53 51.12
N LYS A 127 -43.45 9.68 50.82
CA LYS A 127 -44.84 9.95 50.39
C LYS A 127 -45.16 11.28 49.67
N LYS A 128 -45.72 11.19 48.45
CA LYS A 128 -47.09 11.64 48.14
C LYS A 128 -47.61 10.92 46.91
#